data_AF-A0A9R0X4Y4-F1
#
_entry.id   AF-A0A9R0X4Y4-F1
#
_cell.length_a   1.000
_cell.length_b   1.000
_cell.length_c   1.000
_cell.angle_alpha   90.00
_cell.angle_beta   90.00
_cell.angle_gamma   90.00
#
_symmetry.space_group_name_H-M   'P 1'
#
loop_
_entity.id
_entity.type
_entity.pdbx_description
1 polymer ?
#
loop_
_entity_poly.entity_id
_entity_poly.type
_entity_poly.pdbx_seq_one_letter_code
_entity_poly.pdbx_strand_id
1 'polypeptide(L)'
;MSYMRGDLLTKTRKLVKGLAKPAPAWLKAMEQAPPVTFPRTDGKIEKIELPEDVYVKRFFRRHPDSLYHDAIKISGFDPPPARVFAWCVLELKEQGVNEDDAMAVADDGVWSREKSKEASIQGTETNCTQRRKATTSKSISKRYQRNTGRGKEVC
;
A
#
# COMPACT_ATOMS: atom_id res chain seq x y z
N MET A 1 -7.87 18.40 -47.31
CA MET A 1 -8.59 17.54 -46.33
C MET A 1 -7.98 16.14 -46.37
N SER A 2 -7.11 15.76 -45.42
CA SER A 2 -6.48 14.43 -45.44
C SER A 2 -7.46 13.35 -44.94
N TYR A 3 -7.67 12.29 -45.71
CA TYR A 3 -8.46 11.11 -45.29
C TYR A 3 -7.93 10.44 -44.01
N MET A 4 -6.66 10.70 -43.64
CA MET A 4 -5.92 9.99 -42.61
C MET A 4 -5.77 10.74 -41.27
N ARG A 5 -6.19 12.02 -41.15
CA ARG A 5 -6.23 12.73 -39.85
C ARG A 5 -7.58 12.55 -39.15
N GLY A 6 -7.56 12.36 -37.82
CA GLY A 6 -8.75 12.25 -36.96
C GLY A 6 -8.80 10.96 -36.14
N ASP A 7 -9.93 10.76 -35.44
CA ASP A 7 -10.18 9.61 -34.56
C ASP A 7 -10.50 8.34 -35.34
N LEU A 8 -10.19 7.18 -34.75
CA LEU A 8 -10.39 5.87 -35.35
C LEU A 8 -11.83 5.66 -35.85
N LEU A 9 -12.83 6.01 -35.04
CA LEU A 9 -14.25 5.86 -35.37
C LEU A 9 -14.66 6.69 -36.59
N THR A 10 -14.16 7.92 -36.69
CA THR A 10 -14.46 8.78 -37.85
C THR A 10 -13.81 8.26 -39.13
N LYS A 11 -12.63 7.63 -39.03
CA LYS A 11 -11.91 7.02 -40.16
C LYS A 11 -12.60 5.77 -40.66
N THR A 12 -12.92 4.84 -39.77
CA THR A 12 -13.56 3.58 -40.15
C THR A 12 -14.95 3.82 -40.72
N ARG A 13 -15.71 4.77 -40.16
CA ARG A 13 -16.99 5.20 -40.75
C ARG A 13 -16.84 5.69 -42.19
N LYS A 14 -15.80 6.50 -42.50
CA LYS A 14 -15.55 6.99 -43.86
C LYS A 14 -15.16 5.85 -44.82
N LEU A 15 -14.34 4.89 -44.38
CA LEU A 15 -13.90 3.76 -45.19
C LEU A 15 -15.02 2.76 -45.49
N VAL A 16 -15.87 2.48 -44.49
CA VAL A 16 -17.04 1.60 -44.66
C VAL A 16 -18.09 2.27 -45.55
N LYS A 17 -18.35 3.57 -45.37
CA LYS A 17 -19.23 4.35 -46.26
C LYS A 17 -18.71 4.43 -47.69
N GLY A 18 -17.40 4.51 -47.87
CA GLY A 18 -16.75 4.50 -49.18
C GLY A 18 -16.60 3.12 -49.80
N LEU A 19 -17.17 2.06 -49.19
CA LEU A 19 -17.10 0.67 -49.64
C LEU A 19 -15.66 0.13 -49.82
N ALA A 20 -14.67 0.82 -49.26
CA ALA A 20 -13.26 0.44 -49.37
C ALA A 20 -12.90 -0.73 -48.44
N LYS A 21 -13.66 -0.91 -47.35
CA LYS A 21 -13.52 -2.00 -46.38
C LYS A 21 -14.89 -2.46 -45.88
N PRO A 22 -15.08 -3.77 -45.60
CA PRO A 22 -16.30 -4.26 -44.97
C PRO A 22 -16.45 -3.71 -43.55
N ALA A 23 -17.70 -3.61 -43.07
CA ALA A 23 -17.99 -3.12 -41.73
C ALA A 23 -17.40 -4.06 -40.67
N PRO A 24 -16.48 -3.59 -39.80
CA PRO A 24 -15.94 -4.43 -38.75
C PRO A 24 -16.98 -4.67 -37.65
N ALA A 25 -16.95 -5.85 -37.04
CA ALA A 25 -17.93 -6.27 -36.03
C ALA A 25 -18.03 -5.31 -34.83
N TRP A 26 -16.93 -4.66 -34.47
CA TRP A 26 -16.86 -3.71 -33.34
C TRP A 26 -17.40 -2.30 -33.66
N LEU A 27 -17.66 -1.96 -34.94
CA LEU A 27 -18.08 -0.60 -35.31
C LEU A 27 -19.40 -0.20 -34.66
N LYS A 28 -20.39 -1.10 -34.67
CA LYS A 28 -21.71 -0.85 -34.08
C LYS A 28 -21.63 -0.60 -32.57
N ALA A 29 -20.81 -1.38 -31.87
CA ALA A 29 -20.61 -1.22 -30.43
C ALA A 29 -19.93 0.12 -30.09
N MET A 30 -18.93 0.50 -30.88
CA MET A 30 -18.18 1.75 -30.67
C MET A 30 -19.01 2.99 -31.04
N GLU A 31 -19.95 2.89 -31.99
CA GLU A 31 -20.91 3.97 -32.28
C GLU A 31 -21.97 4.13 -31.20
N GLN A 32 -22.38 3.02 -30.56
CA GLN A 32 -23.30 3.03 -29.43
C GLN A 32 -22.67 3.63 -28.17
N ALA A 33 -21.39 3.32 -27.93
CA ALA A 33 -20.65 3.79 -26.76
C ALA A 33 -19.26 4.30 -27.21
N PRO A 34 -19.18 5.55 -27.71
CA PRO A 34 -17.89 6.14 -28.04
C PRO A 34 -17.05 6.33 -26.78
N PRO A 35 -15.71 6.25 -26.89
CA PRO A 35 -14.83 6.54 -25.77
C PRO A 35 -15.01 7.98 -25.31
N VAL A 36 -14.92 8.20 -23.99
CA VAL A 36 -15.01 9.54 -23.39
C VAL A 36 -13.83 10.39 -23.86
N THR A 37 -14.12 11.57 -24.40
CA THR A 37 -13.11 12.56 -24.78
C THR A 37 -13.00 13.61 -23.68
N PHE A 38 -11.85 13.67 -23.03
CA PHE A 38 -11.53 14.77 -22.12
C PHE A 38 -11.07 16.01 -22.93
N PRO A 39 -11.39 17.23 -22.48
CA PRO A 39 -10.83 18.43 -23.10
C PRO A 39 -9.31 18.34 -23.10
N ARG A 40 -8.70 18.57 -24.27
CA ARG A 40 -7.25 18.51 -24.38
C ARG A 40 -6.66 19.67 -23.59
N THR A 41 -6.04 19.37 -22.45
CA THR A 41 -5.29 20.35 -21.68
C THR A 41 -3.93 20.53 -22.35
N ASP A 42 -3.76 21.63 -23.11
CA ASP A 42 -2.47 22.05 -23.65
C ASP A 42 -1.57 22.70 -22.57
N GLY A 43 -2.06 22.73 -21.31
CA GLY A 43 -1.42 23.38 -20.17
C GLY A 43 -0.42 22.49 -19.43
N LYS A 44 0.45 23.15 -18.64
CA LYS A 44 1.35 22.48 -17.70
C LYS A 44 0.52 21.78 -16.62
N ILE A 45 0.81 20.50 -16.36
CA ILE A 45 0.18 19.75 -15.27
C ILE A 45 0.65 20.34 -13.94
N GLU A 46 -0.30 20.80 -13.12
CA GLU A 46 0.00 21.31 -11.79
C GLU A 46 0.45 20.17 -10.88
N LYS A 47 1.43 20.47 -10.03
CA LYS A 47 1.93 19.51 -9.05
C LYS A 47 0.91 19.41 -7.91
N ILE A 48 0.43 18.19 -7.64
CA ILE A 48 -0.45 17.92 -6.50
C ILE A 48 0.39 18.02 -5.23
N GLU A 49 0.03 18.93 -4.33
CA GLU A 49 0.65 19.10 -3.02
C GLU A 49 -0.44 19.03 -1.94
N LEU A 50 -0.14 18.31 -0.87
CA LEU A 50 -1.02 18.14 0.28
C LEU A 50 -0.53 18.99 1.46
N PRO A 51 -1.42 19.44 2.36
CA PRO A 51 -1.03 20.25 3.52
C PRO A 51 -0.08 19.48 4.47
N GLU A 52 -0.18 18.16 4.55
CA GLU A 52 0.75 17.33 5.34
C GLU A 52 2.18 17.27 4.77
N ASP A 53 2.38 17.54 3.48
CA ASP A 53 3.67 17.33 2.80
C ASP A 53 4.79 18.21 3.39
N VAL A 54 4.43 19.35 3.98
CA VAL A 54 5.38 20.24 4.66
C VAL A 54 5.97 19.55 5.89
N TYR A 55 5.14 18.89 6.68
CA TYR A 55 5.54 18.24 7.93
C TYR A 55 6.21 16.90 7.68
N VAL A 56 5.81 16.15 6.64
CA VAL A 56 6.51 14.94 6.20
C VAL A 56 7.97 15.26 5.83
N LYS A 57 8.21 16.37 5.10
CA LYS A 57 9.58 16.82 4.78
C LYS A 57 10.37 17.22 6.03
N ARG A 58 9.71 17.85 7.02
CA ARG A 58 10.34 18.18 8.31
C ARG A 58 10.70 16.92 9.10
N PHE A 59 9.82 15.91 9.09
CA PHE A 59 10.05 14.63 9.75
C PHE A 59 11.29 13.92 9.20
N PHE A 60 11.43 13.79 7.87
CA PHE A 60 12.61 13.15 7.28
C PHE A 60 13.90 13.94 7.47
N ARG A 61 13.82 15.26 7.72
CA ARG A 61 15.01 16.05 8.12
C ARG A 61 15.43 15.76 9.55
N ARG A 62 14.48 15.48 10.45
CA ARG A 62 14.73 15.15 11.86
C ARG A 62 15.16 13.69 12.03
N HIS A 63 14.59 12.80 11.23
CA HIS A 63 14.85 11.36 11.24
C HIS A 63 15.26 10.91 9.83
N PRO A 64 16.56 11.01 9.47
CA PRO A 64 17.02 10.54 8.16
C PRO A 64 16.95 9.02 8.03
N ASP A 65 17.10 8.29 9.13
CA ASP A 65 17.13 6.83 9.15
C ASP A 65 15.74 6.21 8.85
N SER A 66 14.65 6.91 9.20
CA SER A 66 13.27 6.44 8.97
C SER A 66 12.95 6.27 7.49
N LEU A 67 13.64 6.98 6.59
CA LEU A 67 13.46 6.89 5.15
C LEU A 67 13.68 5.47 4.60
N TYR A 68 14.57 4.71 5.23
CA TYR A 68 14.96 3.37 4.78
C TYR A 68 14.39 2.24 5.64
N HIS A 69 14.06 2.52 6.90
CA HIS A 69 13.56 1.51 7.84
C HIS A 69 12.04 1.33 7.77
N ASP A 70 11.30 2.37 7.37
CA ASP A 70 9.84 2.30 7.31
C ASP A 70 9.34 1.85 5.94
N ALA A 71 9.21 0.54 5.77
CA ALA A 71 8.68 -0.04 4.53
C ALA A 71 7.20 0.35 4.30
N ILE A 72 6.93 1.07 3.21
CA ILE A 72 5.57 1.44 2.79
C ILE A 72 4.91 0.23 2.13
N LYS A 73 3.94 -0.37 2.82
CA LYS A 73 3.07 -1.40 2.26
C LYS A 73 1.96 -0.74 1.44
N ILE A 74 2.08 -0.73 0.12
CA ILE A 74 1.06 -0.12 -0.78
C ILE A 74 -0.32 -0.77 -0.61
N SER A 75 -0.37 -2.06 -0.25
CA SER A 75 -1.61 -2.78 0.05
C SER A 75 -2.10 -2.65 1.49
N GLY A 76 -1.30 -2.02 2.36
CA GLY A 76 -1.62 -1.84 3.77
C GLY A 76 -2.52 -0.62 3.98
N PHE A 77 -3.43 -0.71 4.95
CA PHE A 77 -4.21 0.44 5.39
C PHE A 77 -3.47 1.29 6.43
N ASP A 78 -2.38 0.76 6.99
CA ASP A 78 -1.59 1.46 7.99
C ASP A 78 -0.75 2.57 7.33
N PRO A 79 -0.97 3.84 7.69
CA PRO A 79 -0.18 4.94 7.18
C PRO A 79 1.28 4.84 7.67
N PRO A 80 2.25 5.33 6.87
CA PRO A 80 3.64 5.38 7.30
C PRO A 80 3.80 6.32 8.50
N PRO A 81 4.80 6.09 9.40
CA PRO A 81 5.01 6.91 10.58
C PRO A 81 5.10 8.40 10.30
N ALA A 82 5.79 8.79 9.23
CA ALA A 82 5.91 10.18 8.78
C ALA A 82 4.54 10.85 8.46
N ARG A 83 3.56 10.08 7.96
CA ARG A 83 2.22 10.59 7.68
C ARG A 83 1.39 10.70 8.95
N VAL A 84 1.51 9.74 9.87
CA VAL A 84 0.87 9.81 11.21
C VAL A 84 1.36 11.04 11.96
N PHE A 85 2.68 11.29 11.94
CA PHE A 85 3.28 12.50 12.50
C PHE A 85 2.62 13.76 11.94
N ALA A 86 2.56 13.89 10.61
CA ALA A 86 2.02 15.07 9.97
C ALA A 86 0.53 15.29 10.29
N TRP A 87 -0.27 14.23 10.37
CA TRP A 87 -1.67 14.33 10.79
C TRP A 87 -1.80 14.76 12.24
N CYS A 88 -1.03 14.19 13.17
CA CYS A 88 -1.06 14.62 14.57
C CYS A 88 -0.68 16.10 14.73
N VAL A 89 0.29 16.60 13.96
CA VAL A 89 0.65 18.02 13.98
C VAL A 89 -0.49 18.90 13.46
N LEU A 90 -1.17 18.48 12.38
CA LEU A 90 -2.32 19.22 11.84
C LEU A 90 -3.48 19.25 12.84
N GLU A 91 -3.79 18.12 13.48
CA GLU A 91 -4.84 18.03 14.51
C GLU A 91 -4.56 18.94 15.72
N LEU A 92 -3.31 18.96 16.20
CA LEU A 92 -2.90 19.84 17.30
C LEU A 92 -2.93 21.32 16.91
N LYS A 93 -2.62 21.63 15.64
CA LYS A 93 -2.71 22.99 15.11
C LYS A 93 -4.16 23.46 14.99
N GLU A 94 -5.10 22.58 14.65
CA GLU A 94 -6.53 22.90 14.67
C GLU A 94 -7.03 23.22 16.08
N GLN A 95 -6.42 22.64 17.12
CA GLN A 95 -6.69 22.94 18.52
C GLN A 95 -6.02 24.23 19.01
N GLY A 96 -5.21 24.89 18.17
CA GLY A 96 -4.53 26.15 18.49
C GLY A 96 -3.19 26.00 19.20
N VAL A 97 -2.59 24.81 19.19
CA VAL A 97 -1.24 24.58 19.75
C VAL A 97 -0.19 25.17 18.82
N ASN A 98 0.91 25.69 19.40
CA ASN A 98 2.05 26.18 18.63
C ASN A 98 2.69 25.07 17.80
N GLU A 99 3.24 25.40 16.63
CA GLU A 99 3.77 24.41 15.67
C GLU A 99 4.94 23.59 16.27
N ASP A 100 5.83 24.24 17.01
CA ASP A 100 7.01 23.57 17.58
C ASP A 100 6.63 22.60 18.70
N ASP A 101 5.70 23.00 19.57
CA ASP A 101 5.18 22.16 20.64
C ASP A 101 4.36 20.99 20.07
N ALA A 102 3.55 21.25 19.02
CA ALA A 102 2.79 20.21 18.33
C ALA A 102 3.70 19.17 17.67
N MET A 103 4.82 19.59 17.07
CA MET A 103 5.82 18.67 16.51
C MET A 103 6.50 17.82 17.59
N ALA A 104 6.81 18.38 18.76
CA ALA A 104 7.43 17.62 19.84
C ALA A 104 6.48 16.53 20.38
N VAL A 105 5.22 16.88 20.64
CA VAL A 105 4.20 15.93 21.11
C VAL A 105 3.93 14.83 20.08
N ALA A 106 3.92 15.18 18.79
CA ALA A 106 3.73 14.22 17.72
C ALA A 106 4.90 13.22 17.59
N ASP A 107 6.15 13.67 17.75
CA ASP A 107 7.32 12.78 17.73
C ASP A 107 7.29 11.76 18.87
N ASP A 108 6.94 12.19 20.08
CA ASP A 108 6.79 11.31 21.25
C ASP A 108 5.70 10.25 21.00
N GLY A 109 4.61 10.65 20.35
CA GLY A 109 3.50 9.77 19.97
C GLY A 109 3.89 8.73 18.93
N VAL A 110 4.72 9.08 17.95
CA VAL A 110 5.22 8.16 16.92
C VAL A 110 6.20 7.15 17.50
N TRP A 111 7.16 7.61 18.29
CA TRP A 111 8.16 6.75 18.94
C TRP A 111 7.52 5.74 19.90
N SER A 112 6.50 6.17 20.64
CA SER A 112 5.73 5.29 21.53
C SER A 112 5.00 4.19 20.75
N ARG A 113 4.53 4.47 19.53
CA ARG A 113 3.88 3.50 18.64
C ARG A 113 4.89 2.54 17.99
N GLU A 114 6.10 3.00 17.70
CA GLU A 114 7.17 2.12 17.19
C GLU A 114 7.63 1.13 18.25
N LYS A 115 7.85 1.59 19.48
CA LYS A 115 8.20 0.71 20.61
C LYS A 115 7.15 -0.37 20.86
N SER A 116 5.86 -0.02 20.76
CA SER A 116 4.79 -0.99 20.97
C SER A 116 4.68 -1.99 19.81
N LYS A 117 4.92 -1.56 18.56
CA LYS A 117 5.01 -2.46 17.40
C LYS A 117 6.17 -3.44 17.56
N GLU A 118 7.35 -2.95 17.90
CA GLU A 118 8.54 -3.78 18.11
C GLU A 118 8.30 -4.81 19.21
N ALA A 119 7.75 -4.38 20.36
CA ALA A 119 7.37 -5.28 21.44
C ALA A 119 6.33 -6.33 21.00
N SER A 120 5.37 -5.96 20.16
CA SER A 120 4.37 -6.90 19.62
C SER A 120 5.00 -7.95 18.72
N ILE A 121 5.92 -7.56 17.83
CA ILE A 121 6.62 -8.45 16.90
C ILE A 121 7.46 -9.45 17.70
N GLN A 122 8.29 -8.97 18.63
CA GLN A 122 9.08 -9.81 19.54
C GLN A 122 8.19 -10.76 20.36
N GLY A 123 7.04 -10.29 20.83
CA GLY A 123 6.04 -11.10 21.52
C GLY A 123 5.48 -12.23 20.65
N THR A 124 5.27 -12.00 19.35
CA THR A 124 4.81 -13.06 18.44
C THR A 124 5.92 -14.06 18.08
N GLU A 125 7.16 -13.61 17.92
CA GLU A 125 8.31 -14.47 17.60
C GLU A 125 8.67 -15.39 18.76
N THR A 126 8.66 -14.86 19.99
CA THR A 126 8.86 -15.64 21.22
C THR A 126 7.76 -16.69 21.39
N ASN A 127 6.49 -16.33 21.17
CA ASN A 127 5.36 -17.26 21.19
C ASN A 127 5.46 -18.35 20.10
N CYS A 128 5.86 -17.98 18.88
CA CYS A 128 6.07 -18.93 17.78
C CYS A 128 7.20 -19.93 18.12
N THR A 129 8.31 -19.44 18.67
CA THR A 129 9.46 -20.24 19.10
C THR A 129 9.10 -21.18 20.25
N GLN A 130 8.34 -20.72 21.24
CA GLN A 130 7.85 -21.55 22.35
C GLN A 130 6.89 -22.65 21.85
N ARG A 131 5.96 -22.32 20.93
CA ARG A 131 5.06 -23.31 20.33
C ARG A 131 5.81 -24.39 19.56
N ARG A 132 6.85 -24.02 18.79
CA ARG A 132 7.73 -24.98 18.09
C ARG A 132 8.45 -25.89 19.08
N LYS A 133 9.06 -25.35 20.14
CA LYS A 133 9.73 -26.14 21.19
C LYS A 133 8.77 -27.13 21.88
N ALA A 134 7.54 -26.70 22.17
CA ALA A 134 6.52 -27.56 22.77
C ALA A 134 6.01 -28.67 21.84
N THR A 135 5.93 -28.43 20.52
CA THR A 135 5.58 -29.49 19.54
C THR A 135 6.72 -30.49 19.36
N THR A 136 7.97 -30.04 19.38
CA THR A 136 9.16 -30.91 19.34
C THR A 136 9.27 -31.76 20.62
N SER A 137 9.06 -31.21 21.81
CA SER A 137 9.12 -32.00 23.05
C SER A 137 7.99 -33.05 23.14
N LYS A 138 6.77 -32.70 22.70
CA LYS A 138 5.61 -33.59 22.71
C LYS A 138 5.74 -34.72 21.67
N SER A 139 6.37 -34.45 20.53
CA SER A 139 6.68 -35.48 19.52
C SER A 139 7.80 -36.43 19.96
N ILE A 140 8.83 -35.93 20.64
CA ILE A 140 9.89 -36.75 21.25
C ILE A 140 9.31 -37.65 22.36
N SER A 141 8.47 -37.10 23.26
CA SER A 141 7.79 -37.86 24.31
C SER A 141 6.87 -38.97 23.73
N LYS A 142 6.06 -38.66 22.69
CA LYS A 142 5.26 -39.67 21.97
C LYS A 142 6.10 -40.73 21.26
N ARG A 143 7.33 -40.41 20.86
CA ARG A 143 8.26 -41.39 20.26
C ARG A 143 8.84 -42.31 21.34
N TYR A 144 9.19 -41.76 22.49
CA TYR A 144 9.68 -42.53 23.64
C TYR A 144 8.61 -43.51 24.16
N GLN A 145 7.36 -43.07 24.35
CA GLN A 145 6.28 -43.97 24.82
C GLN A 145 5.91 -45.08 23.83
N ARG A 146 6.01 -44.83 22.51
CA ARG A 146 5.81 -45.87 21.48
C ARG A 146 6.91 -46.94 21.53
N ASN A 147 8.14 -46.54 21.81
CA ASN A 147 9.26 -47.48 21.89
C ASN A 147 9.22 -48.30 23.19
N THR A 148 8.77 -47.73 24.31
CA THR A 148 8.64 -48.47 25.58
C THR A 148 7.40 -49.37 25.63
N GLY A 149 6.35 -49.09 24.85
CA GLY A 149 5.14 -49.91 24.77
C GLY A 149 5.27 -51.15 23.87
N ARG A 150 6.14 -51.11 22.84
CA ARG A 150 6.40 -52.26 21.94
C ARG A 150 7.35 -53.32 22.52
N GLY A 151 7.88 -53.12 23.73
CA GLY A 151 8.81 -54.03 24.39
C GLY A 151 8.17 -55.03 25.37
N LYS A 152 6.84 -55.16 25.41
CA LYS A 152 6.12 -56.02 26.38
C LYS A 152 5.20 -57.08 25.75
N GLU A 153 5.47 -57.50 24.52
CA GLU A 153 4.82 -58.67 23.90
C GLU A 153 5.86 -59.60 23.25
N VAL A 154 6.78 -60.15 24.05
CA VAL A 154 7.40 -61.46 23.75
C VAL A 154 7.82 -62.09 25.09
N CYS A 155 6.95 -62.94 25.62
CA CYS A 155 7.24 -64.16 26.40
C CYS A 155 5.96 -64.98 26.43
#